data_AF-A0A164CSR4-F1
#
_entry.id   AF-A0A164CSR4-F1
#
_cell.length_a   1.000
_cell.length_b   1.000
_cell.length_c   1.000
_cell.angle_alpha   90.00
_cell.angle_beta   90.00
_cell.angle_gamma   90.00
#
_symmetry.space_group_name_H-M   'P 1'
#
loop_
_entity.id
_entity.type
_entity.pdbx_description
1 polymer ?
#
loop_
_entity_poly.entity_id
_entity_poly.type
_entity_poly.pdbx_seq_one_letter_code
_entity_poly.pdbx_strand_id
1 'polypeptide(L)'
;MPSRNNRPPFIGVKAGDLVLVQSTLNPDPTDTDWWMGWIVGNPDQFNEIHGVKMLAVVDTDSGELRHVKAEQTTRLSLAGMEQNKVVPLVRG
;
A
#
# COMPACT_ATOMS: atom_id res chain seq x y z
N MET A 1 9.23 -6.72 32.03
CA MET A 1 9.77 -6.41 30.69
C MET A 1 8.78 -6.93 29.67
N PRO A 2 8.22 -6.12 28.75
CA PRO A 2 7.36 -6.65 27.71
C PRO A 2 8.21 -7.53 26.79
N SER A 3 7.74 -8.76 26.52
CA SER A 3 8.39 -9.71 25.63
C SER A 3 8.55 -9.07 24.24
N ARG A 4 9.77 -9.12 23.71
CA ARG A 4 10.17 -8.53 22.42
C ARG A 4 9.36 -9.04 21.20
N ASN A 5 8.47 -10.02 21.39
CA ASN A 5 7.84 -10.80 20.32
C ASN A 5 6.38 -10.41 20.02
N ASN A 6 5.81 -9.40 20.71
CA ASN A 6 4.42 -8.97 20.47
C ASN A 6 4.29 -7.71 19.61
N ARG A 7 5.37 -7.28 18.95
CA ARG A 7 5.28 -6.17 18.00
C ARG A 7 4.66 -6.70 16.70
N PRO A 8 3.54 -6.14 16.21
CA PRO A 8 3.02 -6.53 14.91
C PRO A 8 4.09 -6.35 13.83
N PRO A 9 4.15 -7.23 12.83
CA PRO A 9 5.15 -7.16 11.77
C PRO A 9 5.12 -5.76 11.14
N PHE A 10 6.30 -5.14 11.08
CA PHE A 10 6.46 -3.84 10.47
C PHE A 10 6.28 -3.98 8.96
N ILE A 11 5.15 -3.50 8.44
CA ILE A 11 4.82 -3.56 7.00
C ILE A 11 5.52 -2.44 6.21
N GLY A 12 5.95 -1.37 6.88
CA GLY A 12 6.58 -0.22 6.22
C GLY A 12 5.61 0.71 5.46
N VAL A 13 4.30 0.44 5.52
CA VAL A 13 3.25 1.21 4.87
C VAL A 13 2.06 1.48 5.81
N LYS A 14 1.31 2.55 5.55
CA LYS A 14 0.10 2.94 6.27
C LYS A 14 -0.97 3.51 5.33
N ALA A 15 -2.19 3.68 5.84
CA ALA A 15 -3.25 4.39 5.14
C ALA A 15 -2.79 5.78 4.68
N GLY A 16 -3.12 6.13 3.44
CA GLY A 16 -2.70 7.36 2.80
C GLY A 16 -1.29 7.35 2.21
N ASP A 17 -0.52 6.25 2.34
CA ASP A 17 0.70 6.10 1.56
C ASP A 17 0.36 5.77 0.10
N LEU A 18 1.10 6.39 -0.82
CA LEU A 18 1.16 6.00 -2.22
C LEU A 18 2.08 4.78 -2.35
N VAL A 19 1.63 3.76 -3.06
CA VAL A 19 2.41 2.56 -3.33
C VAL A 19 2.46 2.24 -4.82
N LEU A 20 3.59 1.67 -5.23
CA LEU A 20 3.71 0.89 -6.46
C LEU A 20 3.32 -0.55 -6.13
N VAL A 21 2.38 -1.10 -6.89
CA VAL A 21 1.94 -2.50 -6.79
C VAL A 21 2.52 -3.27 -7.96
N GLN A 22 3.24 -4.34 -7.66
CA GLN A 22 3.85 -5.23 -8.66
C GLN A 22 3.03 -6.53 -8.78
N SER A 23 3.08 -7.17 -9.95
CA SER A 23 2.33 -8.40 -10.20
C SER A 23 2.80 -9.55 -9.29
N THR A 24 4.08 -9.60 -8.97
CA THR A 24 4.74 -10.61 -8.13
C THR A 24 5.87 -9.97 -7.30
N LEU A 25 6.39 -10.70 -6.32
CA LEU A 25 7.48 -10.22 -5.44
C LEU A 25 8.80 -9.99 -6.21
N ASN A 26 9.00 -10.72 -7.31
CA ASN A 26 10.18 -10.64 -8.17
C ASN A 26 9.70 -10.64 -9.62
N PRO A 27 9.16 -9.51 -10.09
CA PRO A 27 8.65 -9.43 -11.46
C PRO A 27 9.78 -9.63 -12.46
N ASP A 28 9.46 -10.28 -13.58
CA ASP A 28 10.36 -10.34 -14.73
C ASP A 28 10.65 -8.90 -15.21
N PRO A 29 11.85 -8.57 -15.72
CA PRO A 29 12.15 -7.24 -16.25
C PRO A 29 11.20 -6.76 -17.36
N THR A 30 10.46 -7.67 -18.01
CA THR A 30 9.47 -7.37 -19.05
C THR A 30 8.05 -7.21 -18.51
N ASP A 31 7.82 -7.45 -17.22
CA ASP A 31 6.53 -7.26 -16.59
C ASP A 31 6.21 -5.77 -16.48
N THR A 32 5.16 -5.36 -17.20
CA THR A 32 4.65 -3.99 -17.23
C THR A 32 3.33 -3.83 -16.50
N ASP A 33 2.82 -4.87 -15.83
CA ASP A 33 1.51 -4.85 -15.17
C ASP A 33 1.53 -4.16 -13.80
N TRP A 34 2.51 -3.27 -13.59
CA TRP A 34 2.65 -2.52 -12.36
C TRP A 34 1.74 -1.30 -12.39
N TRP A 35 1.15 -0.97 -11.25
CA TRP A 35 0.24 0.14 -11.14
C TRP A 35 0.40 0.86 -9.82
N MET A 36 -0.02 2.12 -9.76
CA MET A 36 0.06 2.93 -8.55
C MET A 36 -1.29 2.98 -7.85
N GLY A 37 -1.26 2.94 -6.52
CA GLY A 37 -2.48 3.07 -5.74
C GLY A 37 -2.25 3.66 -4.37
N TRP A 38 -3.34 4.09 -3.76
CA TRP A 38 -3.36 4.63 -2.41
C TRP A 38 -3.81 3.56 -1.44
N ILE A 39 -3.05 3.33 -0.37
CA ILE A 39 -3.51 2.45 0.70
C ILE A 39 -4.69 3.11 1.39
N VAL A 40 -5.80 2.38 1.47
CA VAL A 40 -7.00 2.80 2.18
C VAL A 40 -7.32 1.80 3.30
N GLY A 41 -7.94 2.28 4.37
CA GLY A 41 -8.39 1.42 5.48
C GLY A 41 -7.59 1.58 6.78
N ASN A 42 -8.16 1.08 7.88
CA ASN A 42 -7.55 1.17 9.20
C ASN A 42 -6.44 0.12 9.38
N PRO A 43 -5.40 0.38 10.20
CA PRO A 43 -4.31 -0.57 10.47
C PRO A 43 -4.78 -1.94 10.97
N ASP A 44 -5.95 -1.98 11.59
CA ASP A 44 -6.59 -3.19 12.13
C ASP A 44 -7.33 -4.03 11.06
N GLN A 45 -7.45 -3.53 9.83
CA GLN A 45 -8.11 -4.21 8.71
C GLN A 45 -7.14 -4.95 7.78
N PHE A 46 -5.84 -4.94 8.07
CA PHE A 46 -4.89 -5.75 7.32
C PHE A 46 -5.09 -7.23 7.66
N ASN A 47 -6.09 -7.83 7.01
CA ASN A 47 -6.46 -9.22 7.15
C ASN A 47 -5.25 -10.08 6.78
N GLU A 48 -4.87 -10.97 7.70
CA GLU A 48 -3.90 -12.01 7.43
C GLU A 48 -4.65 -13.22 6.89
N ILE A 49 -4.44 -13.52 5.61
CA ILE A 49 -5.02 -14.69 4.94
C ILE A 49 -3.90 -15.71 4.78
N HIS A 50 -3.97 -16.83 5.49
CA HIS A 50 -2.95 -17.89 5.46
C HIS A 50 -1.51 -17.42 5.78
N GLY A 51 -1.36 -16.45 6.70
CA GLY A 51 -0.04 -15.89 7.03
C GLY A 51 0.43 -14.77 6.09
N VAL A 52 -0.38 -14.41 5.09
CA VAL A 52 -0.08 -13.34 4.13
C VAL A 52 -0.90 -12.11 4.48
N LYS A 53 -0.20 -10.99 4.68
CA LYS A 53 -0.83 -9.72 5.03
C LYS A 53 -1.38 -9.05 3.78
N MET A 54 -2.68 -8.77 3.78
CA MET A 54 -3.36 -8.10 2.66
C MET A 54 -3.56 -6.61 2.96
N LEU A 55 -3.39 -5.78 1.93
CA LEU A 55 -3.62 -4.34 1.95
C LEU A 55 -4.79 -4.00 1.03
N ALA A 56 -5.67 -3.10 1.46
CA ALA A 56 -6.68 -2.50 0.61
C ALA A 56 -6.09 -1.27 -0.08
N VAL A 57 -6.10 -1.26 -1.41
CA VAL A 57 -5.47 -0.24 -2.24
C VAL A 57 -6.46 0.24 -3.30
N VAL A 58 -6.63 1.55 -3.40
CA VAL A 58 -7.41 2.18 -4.48
C VAL A 58 -6.47 2.50 -5.62
N ASP A 59 -6.74 1.93 -6.79
CA ASP A 59 -6.04 2.20 -8.04
C ASP A 59 -6.16 3.69 -8.41
N THR A 60 -5.04 4.33 -8.73
CA THR A 60 -4.98 5.77 -9.01
C THR A 60 -5.64 6.14 -10.33
N ASP A 61 -5.62 5.23 -11.31
CA ASP A 61 -6.14 5.47 -12.66
C ASP A 61 -7.62 5.14 -12.75
N SER A 62 -8.02 3.97 -12.21
CA SER A 62 -9.41 3.49 -12.31
C SER A 62 -10.29 3.87 -11.11
N GLY A 63 -9.69 4.17 -9.95
CA GLY A 63 -10.41 4.38 -8.70
C GLY A 63 -10.97 3.09 -8.08
N GLU A 64 -10.67 1.91 -8.64
CA GLU A 64 -11.14 0.63 -8.12
C GLU A 64 -10.41 0.22 -6.84
N LEU A 65 -11.16 -0.35 -5.89
CA LEU A 65 -10.59 -0.93 -4.68
C LEU A 65 -10.12 -2.37 -4.94
N ARG A 66 -8.84 -2.64 -4.68
CA ARG A 66 -8.23 -3.96 -4.84
C ARG A 66 -7.52 -4.39 -3.56
N HIS A 67 -7.55 -5.69 -3.27
CA HIS A 67 -6.80 -6.28 -2.16
C HIS A 67 -5.51 -6.90 -2.70
N VAL A 68 -4.37 -6.42 -2.22
CA VAL A 68 -3.05 -6.83 -2.70
C VAL A 68 -2.21 -7.35 -1.54
N LYS A 69 -1.24 -8.21 -1.81
CA LYS A 69 -0.35 -8.67 -0.74
C LYS A 69 0.61 -7.53 -0.38
N ALA A 70 0.88 -7.37 0.91
CA ALA A 70 1.83 -6.35 1.37
C ALA A 70 3.22 -6.50 0.73
N GLU A 71 3.65 -7.75 0.48
CA GLU A 71 4.93 -8.06 -0.16
C GLU A 71 5.04 -7.55 -1.61
N GLN A 72 3.91 -7.37 -2.29
CA GLN A 72 3.85 -6.85 -3.66
C GLN A 72 3.85 -5.31 -3.71
N THR A 73 3.90 -4.64 -2.55
CA THR A 73 3.79 -3.18 -2.46
C THR A 73 5.10 -2.54 -2.07
N THR A 74 5.50 -1.53 -2.82
CA THR A 74 6.63 -0.66 -2.51
C THR A 74 6.12 0.75 -2.25
N ARG A 75 6.42 1.31 -1.08
CA ARG A 75 6.06 2.68 -0.72
C ARG A 75 6.81 3.68 -1.61
N LEU A 76 6.07 4.59 -2.23
CA LEU A 76 6.63 5.70 -2.99
C LEU A 76 6.70 6.95 -2.11
N SER A 77 7.89 7.55 -2.00
CA SER A 77 8.10 8.82 -1.32
C SER A 77 8.47 9.88 -2.35
N LEU A 78 7.47 10.55 -2.90
CA LEU A 78 7.66 11.58 -3.92
C LEU A 78 7.94 12.93 -3.28
N ALA A 79 9.03 13.58 -3.69
CA ALA A 79 9.36 14.93 -3.23
C ALA A 79 8.23 15.90 -3.59
N GLY A 80 7.72 16.64 -2.60
CA GLY A 80 6.63 17.61 -2.79
C GLY A 80 5.22 17.06 -2.54
N MET A 81 5.02 15.75 -2.38
CA MET A 81 3.75 15.13 -1.93
C MET A 81 3.63 15.04 -0.40
N GLU A 82 4.30 15.93 0.33
CA GLU A 82 4.06 16.04 1.77
C GLU A 82 2.60 16.47 2.01
N GLN A 83 1.94 15.90 3.03
CA GLN A 83 0.53 16.17 3.33
C GLN A 83 0.17 17.67 3.36
N ASN A 84 1.12 18.53 3.74
CA ASN A 84 0.95 19.99 3.80
C ASN A 84 0.99 20.68 2.42
N LYS A 85 1.25 19.95 1.34
CA LYS A 85 1.40 20.44 -0.03
C LYS A 85 0.43 19.79 -1.02
N VAL A 86 -0.40 18.85 -0.56
CA VAL A 86 -1.40 18.18 -1.40
C VAL A 86 -2.66 19.03 -1.47
N VAL A 87 -3.08 19.39 -2.68
CA VAL A 87 -4.33 20.14 -2.91
C VAL A 87 -5.50 19.15 -2.90
N PRO A 88 -6.58 19.40 -2.14
CA PRO A 88 -7.75 18.54 -2.16
C PRO A 88 -8.38 18.50 -3.56
N LEU A 89 -8.64 17.30 -4.08
CA LEU A 89 -9.47 17.11 -5.26
C LEU A 89 -10.91 17.50 -4.91
N VAL A 90 -11.30 18.71 -5.31
CA VAL A 90 -12.69 19.16 -5.24
C VAL A 90 -13.46 18.39 -6.31
N ARG A 91 -14.34 17.46 -5.88
CA ARG A 91 -15.32 16.87 -6.79
C ARG A 91 -16.38 17.93 -7.08
N GLY A 92 -16.39 18.42 -8.32
CA GLY A 92 -17.45 19.27 -8.86
C GLY A 92 -18.72 18.49 -9.19
#